data_AF-A0AAU5CWT4-F1
#
_entry.id   AF-A0AAU5CWT4-F1
#
_cell.length_a   1.000
_cell.length_b   1.000
_cell.length_c   1.000
_cell.angle_alpha   90.00
_cell.angle_beta   90.00
_cell.angle_gamma   90.00
#
_symmetry.space_group_name_H-M   'P 1'
#
loop_
_entity.id
_entity.type
_entity.pdbx_description
1 polymer ?
#
loop_
_entity_poly.entity_id
_entity_poly.type
_entity_poly.pdbx_seq_one_letter_code
_entity_poly.pdbx_strand_id
1 'polypeptide(L)'
;MEHTPTVAVGPPDDLGLRKVSVEGKTLGTVMSAGELQRLLRRHGLAFEHDVQWHGGDSTVWPDRAWPRRVTGAFMALGLLATAALLIRFGMADASGALTYAGRLAGASFVAAGGVEALGAVAAFDYWTKRQSRFSGGVVLLAVSISLVINVALLVVQIAGGIYTRYLWVWITLIVWSVWGLCVLVRARAWKGLHHPQRIAVGAVLSGVLAGANLLYSQVYVPQATKPMVESNAAFQPTSFSQDGKRLYMPVHLTVRNSGNIPVYVLGSIYWIHGKLRNSSEYKLITSLEFIAPPGRALNPGEEFSGDAVVPINDPVHAPYETVRAQTEVYMVRQDRTTIDPAFETSKRFAGGLREQGLDKDPEGPPGDYFRYQATVSNSNEILNATRGRHRVTLWWMYNAKSPYLYVHVGPSGEKKAFDPDHPNANKEENDRYGLTRVRGSRAEKPLAELLDHAQDERQR
;
A
#
# COMPACT_ATOMS: atom_id res chain seq x y z
N MET A 1 78.14 -19.61 15.28
CA MET A 1 77.30 -18.52 14.73
C MET A 1 75.88 -19.06 14.71
N GLU A 2 75.03 -18.60 15.63
CA GLU A 2 73.62 -19.01 15.67
C GLU A 2 72.91 -18.43 14.44
N HIS A 3 72.27 -19.30 13.67
CA HIS A 3 71.57 -18.91 12.45
C HIS A 3 70.29 -18.16 12.87
N THR A 4 70.30 -16.82 12.76
CA THR A 4 69.12 -16.02 13.10
C THR A 4 68.11 -16.10 11.93
N PRO A 5 66.87 -16.57 12.15
CA PRO A 5 65.91 -16.74 11.07
C PRO A 5 65.49 -15.39 10.50
N THR A 6 65.67 -15.21 9.18
CA THR A 6 65.32 -13.96 8.49
C THR A 6 63.80 -13.88 8.29
N VAL A 7 63.18 -12.84 8.85
CA VAL A 7 61.75 -12.54 8.67
C VAL A 7 61.61 -11.53 7.54
N ALA A 8 60.93 -11.91 6.46
CA ALA A 8 60.63 -11.02 5.35
C ALA A 8 59.14 -10.65 5.35
N VAL A 9 58.84 -9.36 5.31
CA VAL A 9 57.48 -8.81 5.20
C VAL A 9 57.32 -8.24 3.80
N GLY A 10 56.45 -8.85 3.01
CA GLY A 10 56.16 -8.45 1.64
C GLY A 10 55.51 -7.07 1.52
N PRO A 11 55.44 -6.52 0.29
CA PRO A 11 54.69 -5.31 0.02
C PRO A 11 53.21 -5.53 0.36
N PRO A 12 52.50 -4.46 0.73
CA PRO A 12 51.07 -4.56 0.94
C PRO A 12 50.41 -4.96 -0.39
N ASP A 13 49.56 -5.97 -0.34
CA ASP A 13 48.72 -6.33 -1.48
C ASP A 13 47.66 -5.23 -1.74
N ASP A 14 46.86 -5.41 -2.79
CA ASP A 14 45.72 -4.53 -3.10
C ASP A 14 44.72 -4.37 -1.94
N LEU A 15 44.80 -5.22 -0.92
CA LEU A 15 43.91 -5.30 0.23
C LEU A 15 44.56 -4.76 1.51
N GLY A 16 45.82 -4.31 1.45
CA GLY A 16 46.59 -3.80 2.57
C GLY A 16 47.16 -4.90 3.49
N LEU A 17 47.08 -6.16 3.09
CA LEU A 17 47.71 -7.29 3.79
C LEU A 17 49.17 -7.41 3.35
N ARG A 18 50.07 -7.56 4.31
CA ARG A 18 51.46 -7.90 4.04
C ARG A 18 51.66 -9.40 4.27
N LYS A 19 52.15 -10.12 3.27
CA LYS A 19 52.59 -11.52 3.44
C LYS A 19 53.83 -11.55 4.33
N VAL A 20 53.83 -12.41 5.33
CA VAL A 20 54.97 -12.64 6.21
C VAL A 20 55.55 -13.99 5.87
N SER A 21 56.82 -14.02 5.52
CA SER A 21 57.58 -15.24 5.27
C SER A 21 58.80 -15.31 6.16
N VAL A 22 59.11 -16.51 6.66
CA VAL A 22 60.31 -16.79 7.43
C VAL A 22 61.09 -17.86 6.68
N GLU A 23 62.35 -17.56 6.37
CA GLU A 23 63.22 -18.44 5.57
C GLU A 23 62.56 -18.91 4.26
N GLY A 24 61.83 -17.99 3.60
CA GLY A 24 61.12 -18.26 2.33
C GLY A 24 59.78 -19.00 2.47
N LYS A 25 59.40 -19.52 3.66
CA LYS A 25 58.07 -20.11 3.89
C LYS A 25 57.08 -19.05 4.34
N THR A 26 55.93 -18.96 3.68
CA THR A 26 54.86 -18.02 4.08
C THR A 26 54.22 -18.49 5.38
N LEU A 27 54.40 -17.73 6.46
CA LEU A 27 53.79 -18.00 7.76
C LEU A 27 52.34 -17.48 7.85
N GLY A 28 52.03 -16.42 7.10
CA GLY A 28 50.70 -15.84 7.10
C GLY A 28 50.63 -14.47 6.45
N THR A 29 49.55 -13.76 6.74
CA THR A 29 49.34 -12.37 6.33
C THR A 29 48.98 -11.54 7.55
N VAL A 30 49.47 -10.30 7.60
CA VAL A 30 49.28 -9.39 8.74
C VAL A 30 48.93 -7.99 8.23
N MET A 31 48.12 -7.25 9.00
CA MET A 31 47.71 -5.89 8.66
C MET A 31 48.28 -4.81 9.58
N SER A 32 48.84 -5.22 10.72
CA SER A 32 49.38 -4.28 11.72
C SER A 32 50.60 -4.87 12.42
N ALA A 33 51.42 -3.99 13.02
CA ALA A 33 52.56 -4.39 13.83
C ALA A 33 52.17 -5.33 14.98
N GLY A 34 51.03 -5.07 15.63
CA GLY A 34 50.53 -5.93 16.71
C GLY A 34 50.04 -7.30 16.24
N GLU A 35 49.62 -7.45 14.99
CA GLU A 35 49.35 -8.75 14.38
C GLU A 35 50.63 -9.47 13.97
N LEU A 36 51.60 -8.75 13.41
CA LEU A 36 52.93 -9.30 13.13
C LEU A 36 53.58 -9.83 14.41
N GLN A 37 53.55 -9.06 15.49
CA GLN A 37 54.07 -9.49 16.79
C GLN A 37 53.36 -10.72 17.32
N ARG A 38 52.02 -10.79 17.21
CA ARG A 38 51.26 -11.99 17.61
C ARG A 38 51.56 -13.20 16.72
N LEU A 39 51.73 -12.99 15.42
CA LEU A 39 52.05 -14.04 14.46
C LEU A 39 53.46 -14.62 14.71
N LEU A 40 54.46 -13.75 14.93
CA LEU A 40 55.82 -14.14 15.26
C LEU A 40 55.90 -14.84 16.62
N ARG A 41 55.23 -14.30 17.64
CA ARG A 41 55.18 -14.92 18.98
C ARG A 41 54.56 -16.32 18.94
N ARG A 42 53.53 -16.55 18.11
CA ARG A 42 52.94 -17.90 17.93
C ARG A 42 53.91 -18.91 17.31
N HIS A 43 54.93 -18.45 16.61
CA HIS A 43 55.95 -19.28 15.98
C HIS A 43 57.29 -19.25 16.75
N GLY A 44 57.30 -18.76 18.00
CA GLY A 44 58.49 -18.73 18.84
C GLY A 44 59.53 -17.67 18.46
N LEU A 45 59.18 -16.72 17.60
CA LEU A 45 60.09 -15.68 17.11
C LEU A 45 59.91 -14.38 17.92
N ALA A 46 61.01 -13.76 18.34
CA ALA A 46 60.99 -12.45 18.98
C ALA A 46 60.85 -11.34 17.93
N PHE A 47 60.14 -10.26 18.28
CA PHE A 47 59.91 -9.13 17.36
C PHE A 47 61.18 -8.32 17.07
N GLU A 48 62.24 -8.51 17.85
CA GLU A 48 63.54 -7.85 17.73
C GLU A 48 64.45 -8.47 16.63
N HIS A 49 63.98 -9.50 15.93
CA HIS A 49 64.72 -10.07 14.80
C HIS A 49 64.80 -9.08 13.64
N ASP A 50 65.84 -9.19 12.82
CA ASP A 50 66.06 -8.33 11.65
C ASP A 50 64.95 -8.57 10.61
N VAL A 51 63.92 -7.70 10.64
CA VAL A 51 62.76 -7.79 9.74
C VAL A 51 63.08 -7.07 8.44
N GLN A 52 63.20 -7.83 7.36
CA GLN A 52 63.35 -7.27 6.02
C GLN A 52 61.98 -6.82 5.48
N TRP A 53 61.83 -5.52 5.29
CA TRP A 53 60.63 -4.93 4.71
C TRP A 53 60.77 -4.79 3.21
N HIS A 54 59.90 -5.43 2.45
CA HIS A 54 59.76 -5.22 1.02
C HIS A 54 58.62 -4.22 0.76
N GLY A 55 58.90 -3.12 0.05
CA GLY A 55 57.89 -2.12 -0.33
C GLY A 55 57.40 -1.21 0.80
N GLY A 56 58.29 -0.80 1.71
CA GLY A 56 58.02 0.18 2.78
C GLY A 56 58.85 -0.09 4.04
N ASP A 57 58.47 0.49 5.16
CA ASP A 57 59.07 0.25 6.48
C ASP A 57 58.00 -0.13 7.53
N SER A 58 58.41 -0.27 8.78
CA SER A 58 57.54 -0.58 9.93
C SER A 58 56.58 0.55 10.32
N THR A 59 56.71 1.74 9.74
CA THR A 59 55.84 2.90 9.98
C THR A 59 54.73 3.01 8.93
N VAL A 60 54.97 2.48 7.74
CA VAL A 60 54.00 2.44 6.63
C VAL A 60 53.16 1.17 6.70
N TRP A 61 52.24 1.14 7.67
CA TRP A 61 51.15 0.16 7.69
C TRP A 61 49.96 0.69 6.87
N PRO A 62 49.41 -0.09 5.93
CA PRO A 62 48.24 0.34 5.15
C PRO A 62 46.99 0.58 6.00
N ASP A 63 46.95 0.00 7.20
CA ASP A 63 45.73 -0.13 7.97
C ASP A 63 45.44 1.13 8.80
N ARG A 64 44.62 2.02 8.24
CA ARG A 64 43.82 2.94 9.04
C ARG A 64 42.66 2.16 9.67
N ALA A 65 42.98 1.35 10.68
CA ALA A 65 42.06 0.39 11.31
C ALA A 65 40.79 1.07 11.84
N TRP A 66 40.92 2.30 12.36
CA TRP A 66 39.78 3.06 12.85
C TRP A 66 38.82 3.48 11.73
N PRO A 67 39.23 4.21 10.68
CA PRO A 67 38.41 4.46 9.50
C PRO A 67 37.76 3.21 8.90
N ARG A 68 38.48 2.09 8.85
CA ARG A 68 37.94 0.82 8.34
C ARG A 68 36.80 0.28 9.20
N ARG A 69 36.99 0.26 10.53
CA ARG A 69 35.97 -0.17 11.49
C ARG A 69 34.76 0.75 11.47
N VAL A 70 34.97 2.06 11.39
CA VAL A 70 33.88 3.04 11.27
C VAL A 70 33.11 2.83 9.97
N THR A 71 33.80 2.65 8.85
CA THR A 71 33.18 2.35 7.54
C THR A 71 32.38 1.06 7.60
N GLY A 72 32.94 -0.01 8.19
CA GLY A 72 32.25 -1.29 8.33
C GLY A 72 31.05 -1.24 9.26
N ALA A 73 31.15 -0.52 10.37
CA ALA A 73 30.03 -0.32 11.30
C ALA A 73 28.90 0.50 10.64
N PHE A 74 29.25 1.57 9.92
CA PHE A 74 28.27 2.39 9.20
C PHE A 74 27.63 1.62 8.02
N MET A 75 28.39 0.74 7.36
CA MET A 75 27.86 -0.17 6.35
C MET A 75 26.88 -1.18 6.97
N ALA A 76 27.28 -1.85 8.06
CA ALA A 76 26.43 -2.81 8.73
C ALA A 76 25.15 -2.14 9.27
N LEU A 77 25.24 -0.91 9.79
CA LEU A 77 24.10 -0.18 10.31
C LEU A 77 23.07 0.13 9.21
N GLY A 78 23.48 0.60 8.03
CA GLY A 78 22.52 0.87 6.95
C GLY A 78 21.90 -0.40 6.36
N LEU A 79 22.65 -1.50 6.30
CA LEU A 79 22.12 -2.82 5.93
C LEU A 79 21.10 -3.32 6.96
N LEU A 80 21.40 -3.21 8.25
CA LEU A 80 20.47 -3.59 9.33
C LEU A 80 19.23 -2.69 9.36
N ALA A 81 19.38 -1.39 9.11
CA ALA A 81 18.25 -0.46 9.02
C ALA A 81 17.34 -0.82 7.84
N THR A 82 17.92 -1.11 6.67
CA THR A 82 17.17 -1.60 5.50
C THR A 82 16.49 -2.94 5.83
N ALA A 83 17.23 -3.92 6.38
CA ALA A 83 16.71 -5.23 6.76
C ALA A 83 15.52 -5.12 7.71
N ALA A 84 15.63 -4.30 8.76
CA ALA A 84 14.56 -4.10 9.73
C ALA A 84 13.28 -3.55 9.09
N LEU A 85 13.40 -2.59 8.16
CA LEU A 85 12.25 -2.06 7.42
C LEU A 85 11.63 -3.10 6.50
N LEU A 86 12.45 -3.82 5.71
CA LEU A 86 11.96 -4.85 4.78
C LEU A 86 11.30 -6.02 5.50
N ILE A 87 11.88 -6.47 6.62
CA ILE A 87 11.30 -7.55 7.44
C ILE A 87 10.00 -7.07 8.08
N ARG A 88 9.97 -5.85 8.65
CA ARG A 88 8.76 -5.30 9.27
C ARG A 88 7.61 -5.22 8.27
N PHE A 89 7.84 -4.58 7.12
CA PHE A 89 6.82 -4.44 6.08
C PHE A 89 6.47 -5.78 5.44
N GLY A 90 7.48 -6.59 5.14
CA GLY A 90 7.30 -7.90 4.56
C GLY A 90 6.49 -8.86 5.43
N MET A 91 6.70 -8.87 6.75
CA MET A 91 5.90 -9.68 7.68
C MET A 91 4.45 -9.19 7.77
N ALA A 92 4.26 -7.86 7.85
CA ALA A 92 2.92 -7.28 7.86
C ALA A 92 2.15 -7.64 6.59
N ASP A 93 2.82 -7.62 5.43
CA ASP A 93 2.20 -7.96 4.14
C ASP A 93 2.02 -9.45 3.93
N ALA A 94 2.99 -10.27 4.31
CA ALA A 94 2.91 -11.73 4.17
C ALA A 94 1.71 -12.32 4.95
N SER A 95 1.38 -11.72 6.09
CA SER A 95 0.27 -12.15 6.96
C SER A 95 -1.03 -11.37 6.73
N GLY A 96 -0.94 -10.07 6.43
CA GLY A 96 -2.08 -9.14 6.44
C GLY A 96 -2.51 -8.61 5.07
N ALA A 97 -1.76 -8.84 3.99
CA ALA A 97 -2.15 -8.33 2.68
C ALA A 97 -3.44 -8.99 2.17
N LEU A 98 -4.26 -8.17 1.49
CA LEU A 98 -5.59 -8.55 1.01
C LEU A 98 -5.55 -9.49 -0.19
N THR A 99 -4.45 -9.49 -0.94
CA THR A 99 -4.30 -10.28 -2.16
C THR A 99 -3.15 -11.29 -2.03
N TYR A 100 -3.27 -12.40 -2.75
CA TYR A 100 -2.18 -13.39 -2.86
C TYR A 100 -0.88 -12.74 -3.36
N ALA A 101 -0.97 -11.89 -4.39
CA ALA A 101 0.17 -11.14 -4.91
C ALA A 101 0.80 -10.23 -3.85
N GLY A 102 0.00 -9.55 -3.02
CA GLY A 102 0.48 -8.75 -1.89
C GLY A 102 1.23 -9.60 -0.85
N ARG A 103 0.71 -10.78 -0.51
CA ARG A 103 1.37 -11.71 0.43
C ARG A 103 2.69 -12.24 -0.13
N LEU A 104 2.73 -12.57 -1.42
CA LEU A 104 3.95 -13.02 -2.10
C LEU A 104 5.00 -11.91 -2.17
N ALA A 105 4.58 -10.67 -2.42
CA ALA A 105 5.46 -9.50 -2.34
C ALA A 105 6.01 -9.34 -0.91
N GLY A 106 5.15 -9.45 0.11
CA GLY A 106 5.57 -9.43 1.52
C GLY A 106 6.62 -10.48 1.85
N ALA A 107 6.42 -11.74 1.44
CA ALA A 107 7.40 -12.81 1.61
C ALA A 107 8.74 -12.50 0.90
N SER A 108 8.67 -11.90 -0.30
CA SER A 108 9.85 -11.46 -1.04
C SER A 108 10.64 -10.37 -0.30
N PHE A 109 9.95 -9.45 0.36
CA PHE A 109 10.59 -8.43 1.21
C PHE A 109 11.24 -9.03 2.46
N VAL A 110 10.61 -10.02 3.09
CA VAL A 110 11.24 -10.75 4.22
C VAL A 110 12.51 -11.45 3.76
N ALA A 111 12.47 -12.14 2.61
CA ALA A 111 13.64 -12.80 2.03
C ALA A 111 14.76 -11.80 1.71
N ALA A 112 14.43 -10.67 1.08
CA ALA A 112 15.39 -9.59 0.82
C ALA A 112 15.99 -9.06 2.12
N GLY A 113 15.18 -8.80 3.15
CA GLY A 113 15.68 -8.39 4.46
C GLY A 113 16.60 -9.42 5.13
N GLY A 114 16.36 -10.71 4.91
CA GLY A 114 17.29 -11.78 5.30
C GLY A 114 18.65 -11.68 4.58
N VAL A 115 18.64 -11.39 3.28
CA VAL A 115 19.86 -11.15 2.49
C VAL A 115 20.60 -9.91 3.00
N GLU A 116 19.89 -8.83 3.34
CA GLU A 116 20.48 -7.62 3.94
C GLU A 116 21.12 -7.91 5.31
N ALA A 117 20.47 -8.71 6.16
CA ALA A 117 21.02 -9.12 7.45
C ALA A 117 22.30 -9.96 7.30
N LEU A 118 22.33 -10.89 6.34
CA LEU A 118 23.54 -11.64 5.98
C LEU A 118 24.63 -10.70 5.42
N GLY A 119 24.23 -9.70 4.63
CA GLY A 119 25.09 -8.62 4.16
C GLY A 119 25.73 -7.86 5.32
N ALA A 120 24.99 -7.55 6.38
CA ALA A 120 25.52 -6.86 7.56
C ALA A 120 26.57 -7.70 8.30
N VAL A 121 26.33 -9.00 8.47
CA VAL A 121 27.32 -9.93 9.04
C VAL A 121 28.56 -10.01 8.14
N ALA A 122 28.37 -10.11 6.83
CA ALA A 122 29.45 -10.10 5.86
C ALA A 122 30.22 -8.76 5.85
N ALA A 123 29.58 -7.63 6.15
CA ALA A 123 30.23 -6.33 6.26
C ALA A 123 31.15 -6.27 7.47
N PHE A 124 30.74 -6.84 8.60
CA PHE A 124 31.62 -7.00 9.75
C PHE A 124 32.81 -7.89 9.41
N ASP A 125 32.60 -9.07 8.80
CA ASP A 125 33.72 -9.93 8.39
C ASP A 125 34.66 -9.19 7.42
N TYR A 126 34.12 -8.61 6.34
CA TYR A 126 34.88 -7.93 5.30
C TYR A 126 35.74 -6.76 5.82
N TRP A 127 35.28 -6.04 6.83
CA TRP A 127 35.99 -4.88 7.37
C TRP A 127 36.79 -5.14 8.65
N THR A 128 36.59 -6.28 9.34
CA THR A 128 37.36 -6.62 10.55
C THR A 128 38.34 -7.77 10.35
N LYS A 129 37.86 -8.95 9.95
CA LYS A 129 38.65 -10.20 9.98
C LYS A 129 38.98 -10.77 8.60
N ARG A 130 38.18 -10.44 7.57
CA ARG A 130 38.27 -10.92 6.19
C ARG A 130 38.48 -12.43 6.09
N GLN A 131 37.81 -13.21 6.93
CA GLN A 131 37.99 -14.66 6.97
C GLN A 131 37.42 -15.32 5.71
N SER A 132 36.28 -14.83 5.21
CA SER A 132 35.65 -15.36 4.01
C SER A 132 36.05 -14.60 2.74
N ARG A 133 36.45 -15.36 1.70
CA ARG A 133 36.70 -14.83 0.35
C ARG A 133 35.44 -14.24 -0.32
N PHE A 134 34.26 -14.63 0.16
CA PHE A 134 32.97 -14.21 -0.42
C PHE A 134 32.36 -12.99 0.29
N SER A 135 32.89 -12.59 1.46
CA SER A 135 32.34 -11.50 2.28
C SER A 135 32.12 -10.22 1.47
N GLY A 136 33.12 -9.77 0.72
CA GLY A 136 33.01 -8.56 -0.11
C GLY A 136 31.94 -8.66 -1.20
N GLY A 137 31.78 -9.83 -1.82
CA GLY A 137 30.75 -10.07 -2.84
C GLY A 137 29.34 -10.08 -2.26
N VAL A 138 29.16 -10.66 -1.07
CA VAL A 138 27.87 -10.69 -0.36
C VAL A 138 27.45 -9.28 0.06
N VAL A 139 28.37 -8.47 0.61
CA VAL A 139 28.08 -7.07 0.96
C VAL A 139 27.71 -6.28 -0.29
N LEU A 140 28.45 -6.44 -1.38
CA LEU A 140 28.17 -5.74 -2.65
C LEU A 140 26.77 -6.09 -3.18
N LEU A 141 26.38 -7.36 -3.13
CA LEU A 141 25.05 -7.81 -3.53
C LEU A 141 23.96 -7.19 -2.64
N ALA A 142 24.12 -7.23 -1.31
CA ALA A 142 23.17 -6.66 -0.37
C ALA A 142 22.98 -5.15 -0.58
N VAL A 143 24.07 -4.37 -0.64
CA VAL A 143 23.96 -2.91 -0.87
C VAL A 143 23.31 -2.60 -2.23
N SER A 144 23.53 -3.44 -3.26
CA SER A 144 22.87 -3.28 -4.56
C SER A 144 21.36 -3.54 -4.50
N ILE A 145 20.95 -4.60 -3.79
CA ILE A 145 19.53 -4.92 -3.56
C ILE A 145 18.87 -3.78 -2.78
N SER A 146 19.49 -3.33 -1.69
CA SER A 146 19.06 -2.17 -0.91
C SER A 146 18.85 -0.93 -1.80
N LEU A 147 19.79 -0.60 -2.70
CA LEU A 147 19.62 0.53 -3.60
C LEU A 147 18.38 0.38 -4.49
N VAL A 148 18.22 -0.77 -5.15
CA VAL A 148 17.09 -1.02 -6.06
C VAL A 148 15.76 -0.92 -5.33
N ILE A 149 15.65 -1.55 -4.15
CA ILE A 149 14.42 -1.54 -3.36
C ILE A 149 14.10 -0.13 -2.87
N ASN A 150 15.08 0.60 -2.31
CA ASN A 150 14.85 1.95 -1.81
C ASN A 150 14.45 2.92 -2.93
N VAL A 151 15.03 2.79 -4.14
CA VAL A 151 14.61 3.55 -5.32
C VAL A 151 13.17 3.20 -5.71
N ALA A 152 12.82 1.91 -5.75
CA ALA A 152 11.46 1.49 -6.08
C ALA A 152 10.44 2.04 -5.07
N LEU A 153 10.74 1.97 -3.77
CA LEU A 153 9.89 2.52 -2.71
C LEU A 153 9.77 4.04 -2.78
N LEU A 154 10.85 4.75 -3.14
CA LEU A 154 10.80 6.19 -3.39
C LEU A 154 9.91 6.52 -4.60
N VAL A 155 9.97 5.74 -5.69
CA VAL A 155 9.08 5.93 -6.84
C VAL A 155 7.62 5.70 -6.45
N VAL A 156 7.31 4.65 -5.68
CA VAL A 156 5.95 4.41 -5.17
C VAL A 156 5.47 5.56 -4.28
N GLN A 157 6.35 6.10 -3.42
CA GLN A 157 6.07 7.25 -2.57
C GLN A 157 5.73 8.50 -3.39
N ILE A 158 6.55 8.82 -4.40
CA ILE A 158 6.33 9.99 -5.27
C ILE A 158 5.04 9.83 -6.07
N ALA A 159 4.80 8.65 -6.65
CA ALA A 159 3.57 8.33 -7.36
C ALA A 159 2.33 8.35 -6.45
N GLY A 160 2.51 8.17 -5.14
CA GLY A 160 1.43 8.28 -4.15
C GLY A 160 0.89 9.70 -3.99
N GLY A 161 1.71 10.72 -4.28
CA GLY A 161 1.36 12.14 -4.19
C GLY A 161 1.25 12.71 -2.77
N ILE A 162 1.46 11.88 -1.74
CA ILE A 162 1.27 12.26 -0.33
C ILE A 162 2.61 12.25 0.39
N TYR A 163 2.90 13.32 1.12
CA TYR A 163 4.09 13.39 1.96
C TYR A 163 3.95 12.47 3.18
N THR A 164 4.87 11.53 3.33
CA THR A 164 5.04 10.75 4.56
C THR A 164 6.48 10.90 5.07
N ARG A 165 6.70 10.66 6.37
CA ARG A 165 8.05 10.71 6.96
C ARG A 165 9.00 9.69 6.34
N TYR A 166 8.48 8.65 5.70
CA TYR A 166 9.27 7.64 5.01
C TYR A 166 10.01 8.18 3.79
N LEU A 167 9.54 9.28 3.18
CA LEU A 167 10.26 9.95 2.09
C LEU A 167 11.74 10.21 2.45
N TRP A 168 12.00 10.77 3.65
CA TRP A 168 13.35 11.05 4.11
C TRP A 168 14.15 9.80 4.44
N VAL A 169 13.47 8.75 4.92
CA VAL A 169 14.08 7.44 5.17
C VAL A 169 14.60 6.86 3.85
N TRP A 170 13.78 6.87 2.80
CA TRP A 170 14.18 6.37 1.48
C TRP A 170 15.32 7.18 0.86
N ILE A 171 15.26 8.51 0.92
CA ILE A 171 16.34 9.37 0.42
C ILE A 171 17.65 9.09 1.17
N THR A 172 17.60 9.00 2.50
CA THR A 172 18.78 8.73 3.33
C THR A 172 19.38 7.36 3.00
N LEU A 173 18.55 6.34 2.88
CA LEU A 173 18.99 4.99 2.53
C LEU A 173 19.54 4.91 1.11
N ILE A 174 18.98 5.62 0.14
CA ILE A 174 19.53 5.70 -1.23
C ILE A 174 20.91 6.35 -1.22
N VAL A 175 21.07 7.50 -0.56
CA VAL A 175 22.36 8.20 -0.46
C VAL A 175 23.39 7.30 0.23
N TRP A 176 22.97 6.60 1.29
CA TRP A 176 23.80 5.63 1.99
C TRP A 176 24.19 4.44 1.09
N SER A 177 23.26 3.87 0.33
CA SER A 177 23.56 2.74 -0.57
C SER A 177 24.48 3.15 -1.72
N VAL A 178 24.30 4.36 -2.28
CA VAL A 178 25.21 4.91 -3.30
C VAL A 178 26.61 5.14 -2.73
N TRP A 179 26.71 5.70 -1.52
CA TRP A 179 27.98 5.82 -0.81
C TRP A 179 28.64 4.46 -0.57
N GLY A 180 27.86 3.48 -0.08
CA GLY A 180 28.33 2.13 0.19
C GLY A 180 28.85 1.43 -1.06
N LEU A 181 28.12 1.55 -2.18
CA LEU A 181 28.55 1.06 -3.48
C LEU A 181 29.84 1.73 -3.93
N CYS A 182 29.94 3.07 -3.86
CA CYS A 182 31.17 3.78 -4.21
C CYS A 182 32.38 3.31 -3.38
N VAL A 183 32.19 3.06 -2.08
CA VAL A 183 33.25 2.55 -1.19
C VAL A 183 33.64 1.12 -1.58
N LEU A 184 32.68 0.22 -1.81
CA LEU A 184 32.95 -1.17 -2.21
C LEU A 184 33.56 -1.25 -3.60
N VAL A 185 33.16 -0.34 -4.50
CA VAL A 185 33.72 -0.18 -5.84
C VAL A 185 35.19 0.27 -5.74
N ARG A 186 35.50 1.26 -4.90
CA ARG A 186 36.89 1.68 -4.69
C ARG A 186 37.73 0.61 -4.01
N ALA A 187 37.15 -0.14 -3.08
CA ALA A 187 37.81 -1.21 -2.34
C ALA A 187 37.97 -2.53 -3.13
N ARG A 188 37.51 -2.58 -4.39
CA ARG A 188 37.61 -3.76 -5.26
C ARG A 188 36.99 -5.02 -4.62
N ALA A 189 35.87 -4.86 -3.90
CA ALA A 189 35.21 -5.93 -3.15
C ALA A 189 34.82 -7.15 -4.00
N TRP A 190 34.77 -7.00 -5.33
CA TRP A 190 34.45 -8.05 -6.29
C TRP A 190 35.61 -8.99 -6.66
N LYS A 191 36.86 -8.70 -6.26
CA LYS A 191 38.04 -9.50 -6.66
C LYS A 191 37.98 -10.97 -6.22
N GLY A 192 37.17 -11.32 -5.23
CA GLY A 192 36.94 -12.70 -4.80
C GLY A 192 36.00 -13.50 -5.71
N LEU A 193 35.30 -12.86 -6.64
CA LEU A 193 34.31 -13.50 -7.52
C LEU A 193 34.97 -13.91 -8.85
N HIS A 194 34.71 -15.12 -9.31
CA HIS A 194 35.19 -15.60 -10.62
C HIS A 194 34.65 -14.79 -11.80
N HIS A 195 33.39 -14.33 -11.73
CA HIS A 195 32.72 -13.60 -12.82
C HIS A 195 31.94 -12.37 -12.30
N PRO A 196 32.64 -11.34 -11.80
CA PRO A 196 32.01 -10.24 -11.08
C PRO A 196 31.05 -9.42 -11.94
N GLN A 197 31.40 -9.19 -13.21
CA GLN A 197 30.58 -8.42 -14.14
C GLN A 197 29.25 -9.12 -14.46
N ARG A 198 29.29 -10.44 -14.70
CA ARG A 198 28.08 -11.22 -15.04
C ARG A 198 27.11 -11.29 -13.87
N ILE A 199 27.62 -11.47 -12.65
CA ILE A 199 26.81 -11.50 -11.42
C ILE A 199 26.18 -10.13 -11.17
N ALA A 200 26.95 -9.04 -11.30
CA ALA A 200 26.43 -7.69 -11.11
C ALA A 200 25.33 -7.36 -12.13
N VAL A 201 25.56 -7.64 -13.43
CA VAL A 201 24.56 -7.41 -14.48
C VAL A 201 23.31 -8.24 -14.23
N GLY A 202 23.46 -9.52 -13.88
CA GLY A 202 22.32 -10.39 -13.57
C GLY A 202 21.49 -9.89 -12.40
N ALA A 203 22.14 -9.49 -11.30
CA ALA A 203 21.46 -8.97 -10.11
C ALA A 203 20.73 -7.65 -10.38
N VAL A 204 21.39 -6.71 -11.09
CA VAL A 204 20.78 -5.42 -11.45
C VAL A 204 19.60 -5.62 -12.39
N LEU A 205 19.75 -6.42 -13.45
CA LEU A 205 18.68 -6.68 -14.41
C LEU A 205 17.47 -7.34 -13.72
N SER A 206 17.73 -8.33 -12.87
CA SER A 206 16.68 -9.03 -12.11
C SER A 206 15.99 -8.07 -11.13
N GLY A 207 16.75 -7.23 -10.43
CA GLY A 207 16.21 -6.23 -9.52
C GLY A 207 15.34 -5.19 -10.23
N VAL A 208 15.77 -4.71 -11.41
CA VAL A 208 14.99 -3.76 -12.22
C VAL A 208 13.71 -4.42 -12.72
N LEU A 209 13.77 -5.65 -13.23
CA LEU A 209 12.59 -6.38 -13.69
C LEU A 209 11.62 -6.66 -12.53
N ALA A 210 12.12 -7.08 -11.38
CA ALA A 210 11.31 -7.29 -10.18
C ALA A 210 10.67 -5.98 -9.69
N GLY A 211 11.42 -4.88 -9.66
CA GLY A 211 10.92 -3.55 -9.29
C GLY A 211 9.87 -3.03 -10.26
N ALA A 212 10.10 -3.18 -11.57
CA ALA A 212 9.13 -2.81 -12.61
C ALA A 212 7.86 -3.65 -12.54
N ASN A 213 7.98 -4.97 -12.31
CA ASN A 213 6.84 -5.85 -12.14
C ASN A 213 6.06 -5.54 -10.84
N LEU A 214 6.75 -5.18 -9.76
CA LEU A 214 6.13 -4.74 -8.53
C LEU A 214 5.37 -3.43 -8.75
N LEU A 215 5.99 -2.44 -9.40
CA LEU A 215 5.32 -1.18 -9.76
C LEU A 215 4.10 -1.43 -10.64
N TYR A 216 4.24 -2.27 -11.67
CA TYR A 216 3.14 -2.60 -12.56
C TYR A 216 1.97 -3.27 -11.82
N SER A 217 2.25 -4.31 -11.02
CA SER A 217 1.23 -5.07 -10.30
C SER A 217 0.58 -4.31 -9.14
N GLN A 218 1.31 -3.40 -8.48
CA GLN A 218 0.82 -2.67 -7.30
C GLN A 218 0.27 -1.28 -7.64
N VAL A 219 0.69 -0.67 -8.76
CA VAL A 219 0.26 0.68 -9.15
C VAL A 219 -0.72 0.62 -10.32
N TYR A 220 -0.37 -0.08 -11.41
CA TYR A 220 -1.12 -0.01 -12.66
C TYR A 220 -2.30 -0.99 -12.72
N VAL A 221 -2.05 -2.29 -12.52
CA VAL A 221 -3.09 -3.34 -12.65
C VAL A 221 -4.34 -3.04 -11.83
N PRO A 222 -4.23 -2.55 -10.57
CA PRO A 222 -5.42 -2.19 -9.80
C PRO A 222 -6.29 -1.20 -10.58
N GLN A 223 -5.76 -0.12 -11.12
CA GLN A 223 -6.54 0.98 -11.72
C GLN A 223 -7.39 0.56 -12.94
N ALA A 224 -7.05 -0.55 -13.62
CA ALA A 224 -7.68 -0.92 -14.89
C ALA A 224 -9.02 -1.68 -14.76
N THR A 225 -9.35 -2.31 -13.63
CA THR A 225 -10.57 -3.15 -13.52
C THR A 225 -11.62 -2.52 -12.62
N LYS A 226 -12.80 -2.21 -13.17
CA LYS A 226 -13.97 -1.77 -12.40
C LYS A 226 -14.74 -2.98 -11.84
N PRO A 227 -15.32 -2.88 -10.63
CA PRO A 227 -16.24 -3.91 -10.14
C PRO A 227 -17.48 -3.99 -11.05
N MET A 228 -17.99 -5.20 -11.24
CA MET A 228 -19.19 -5.46 -12.04
C MET A 228 -20.35 -5.73 -11.09
N VAL A 229 -21.07 -4.68 -10.72
CA VAL A 229 -22.22 -4.75 -9.83
C VAL A 229 -23.44 -4.23 -10.58
N GLU A 230 -24.52 -4.99 -10.47
CA GLU A 230 -25.82 -4.67 -11.05
C GLU A 230 -26.74 -4.22 -9.92
N SER A 231 -27.60 -3.25 -10.20
CA SER A 231 -28.68 -2.87 -9.29
C SER A 231 -29.98 -2.74 -10.06
N ASN A 232 -31.06 -3.24 -9.48
CA ASN A 232 -32.37 -3.29 -10.11
C ASN A 232 -33.45 -2.82 -9.14
N ALA A 233 -34.51 -2.24 -9.68
CA ALA A 233 -35.74 -1.96 -8.97
C ALA A 233 -36.90 -2.53 -9.79
N ALA A 234 -37.85 -3.19 -9.12
CA ALA A 234 -39.04 -3.74 -9.75
C ALA A 234 -40.26 -3.47 -8.87
N PHE A 235 -41.37 -3.04 -9.48
CA PHE A 235 -42.64 -2.93 -8.76
C PHE A 235 -43.25 -4.31 -8.54
N GLN A 236 -43.70 -4.55 -7.32
CA GLN A 236 -44.45 -5.75 -6.93
C GLN A 236 -45.96 -5.45 -6.99
N PRO A 237 -46.81 -6.50 -6.92
CA PRO A 237 -48.25 -6.36 -6.76
C PRO A 237 -48.65 -5.30 -5.71
N THR A 238 -49.45 -4.33 -6.12
CA THR A 238 -49.88 -3.20 -5.28
C THR A 238 -51.22 -3.48 -4.64
N SER A 239 -51.42 -2.99 -3.41
CA SER A 239 -52.65 -3.19 -2.64
C SER A 239 -53.16 -1.90 -2.02
N PHE A 240 -54.47 -1.82 -1.75
CA PHE A 240 -55.06 -0.71 -1.02
C PHE A 240 -55.00 -0.90 0.49
N SER A 241 -54.92 0.21 1.20
CA SER A 241 -55.30 0.27 2.61
C SER A 241 -56.76 -0.15 2.82
N GLN A 242 -57.09 -0.64 4.01
CA GLN A 242 -58.45 -1.07 4.37
C GLN A 242 -59.50 0.04 4.13
N ASP A 243 -59.13 1.30 4.33
CA ASP A 243 -59.98 2.48 4.10
C ASP A 243 -60.05 2.91 2.62
N GLY A 244 -59.27 2.29 1.74
CA GLY A 244 -59.16 2.64 0.32
C GLY A 244 -58.46 3.98 0.04
N LYS A 245 -57.93 4.67 1.06
CA LYS A 245 -57.37 6.03 0.90
C LYS A 245 -55.87 6.05 0.58
N ARG A 246 -55.19 4.92 0.71
CA ARG A 246 -53.76 4.78 0.42
C ARG A 246 -53.52 3.60 -0.50
N LEU A 247 -52.69 3.81 -1.51
CA LEU A 247 -52.11 2.74 -2.31
C LEU A 247 -50.76 2.37 -1.70
N TYR A 248 -50.58 1.12 -1.31
CA TYR A 248 -49.29 0.56 -0.92
C TYR A 248 -48.62 -0.02 -2.15
N MET A 249 -47.48 0.56 -2.50
CA MET A 249 -46.70 0.15 -3.66
C MET A 249 -45.40 -0.49 -3.18
N PRO A 250 -45.33 -1.83 -3.12
CA PRO A 250 -44.10 -2.52 -2.79
C PRO A 250 -43.14 -2.47 -3.98
N VAL A 251 -41.88 -2.20 -3.66
CA VAL A 251 -40.79 -2.14 -4.63
C VAL A 251 -39.73 -3.12 -4.18
N HIS A 252 -39.47 -4.11 -5.03
CA HIS A 252 -38.39 -5.05 -4.85
C HIS A 252 -37.11 -4.45 -5.41
N LEU A 253 -36.12 -4.30 -4.55
CA LEU A 253 -34.84 -3.71 -4.87
C LEU A 253 -33.78 -4.82 -4.79
N THR A 254 -32.89 -4.88 -5.76
CA THR A 254 -31.79 -5.85 -5.76
C THR A 254 -30.46 -5.21 -6.13
N VAL A 255 -29.38 -5.73 -5.55
CA VAL A 255 -28.00 -5.38 -5.85
C VAL A 255 -27.19 -6.67 -5.88
N ARG A 256 -26.56 -6.97 -7.01
CA ARG A 256 -25.80 -8.21 -7.22
C ARG A 256 -24.39 -7.91 -7.66
N ASN A 257 -23.42 -8.56 -7.03
CA ASN A 257 -22.04 -8.53 -7.51
C ASN A 257 -21.81 -9.63 -8.54
N SER A 258 -21.95 -9.29 -9.82
CA SER A 258 -21.70 -10.19 -10.96
C SER A 258 -20.21 -10.32 -11.30
N GLY A 259 -19.33 -9.57 -10.62
CA GLY A 259 -17.89 -9.58 -10.84
C GLY A 259 -17.14 -10.62 -10.02
N ASN A 260 -15.82 -10.71 -10.23
CA ASN A 260 -14.92 -11.64 -9.55
C ASN A 260 -14.23 -11.04 -8.31
N ILE A 261 -14.60 -9.82 -7.92
CA ILE A 261 -13.91 -9.06 -6.88
C ILE A 261 -14.92 -8.65 -5.81
N PRO A 262 -14.70 -8.98 -4.53
CA PRO A 262 -15.57 -8.53 -3.45
C PRO A 262 -15.51 -7.01 -3.29
N VAL A 263 -16.63 -6.40 -2.92
CA VAL A 263 -16.75 -4.95 -2.71
C VAL A 263 -17.33 -4.63 -1.32
N TYR A 264 -16.98 -3.49 -0.77
CA TYR A 264 -17.70 -2.87 0.35
C TYR A 264 -18.76 -1.94 -0.20
N VAL A 265 -20.01 -2.11 0.23
CA VAL A 265 -21.10 -1.16 -0.05
C VAL A 265 -20.96 0.02 0.89
N LEU A 266 -20.54 1.17 0.37
CA LEU A 266 -20.33 2.37 1.18
C LEU A 266 -21.62 3.10 1.51
N GLY A 267 -22.60 3.01 0.63
CA GLY A 267 -23.90 3.65 0.78
C GLY A 267 -24.81 3.26 -0.38
N SER A 268 -26.11 3.29 -0.14
CA SER A 268 -27.11 2.99 -1.15
C SER A 268 -28.34 3.85 -0.94
N ILE A 269 -29.01 4.22 -2.03
CA ILE A 269 -30.23 5.01 -1.99
C ILE A 269 -31.16 4.49 -3.07
N TYR A 270 -32.45 4.49 -2.78
CA TYR A 270 -33.47 4.36 -3.81
C TYR A 270 -34.37 5.60 -3.80
N TRP A 271 -34.91 5.92 -4.97
CA TRP A 271 -35.87 6.99 -5.15
C TRP A 271 -37.11 6.48 -5.84
N ILE A 272 -38.25 6.90 -5.32
CA ILE A 272 -39.52 6.81 -6.01
C ILE A 272 -39.92 8.22 -6.45
N HIS A 273 -40.12 8.39 -7.75
CA HIS A 273 -40.58 9.65 -8.33
C HIS A 273 -41.95 9.46 -8.99
N GLY A 274 -42.80 10.47 -8.90
CA GLY A 274 -44.02 10.58 -9.69
C GLY A 274 -43.81 11.59 -10.82
N LYS A 275 -44.03 11.17 -12.07
CA LYS A 275 -44.08 12.08 -13.22
C LYS A 275 -45.39 12.86 -13.17
N LEU A 276 -45.32 14.18 -13.19
CA LEU A 276 -46.52 15.03 -13.13
C LEU A 276 -47.34 14.93 -14.41
N ARG A 277 -48.67 14.90 -14.28
CA ARG A 277 -49.60 14.88 -15.43
C ARG A 277 -49.36 16.09 -16.32
N ASN A 278 -49.25 15.88 -17.64
CA ASN A 278 -48.98 16.93 -18.64
C ASN A 278 -47.64 17.67 -18.46
N SER A 279 -46.68 17.08 -17.74
CA SER A 279 -45.35 17.65 -17.55
C SER A 279 -44.27 16.59 -17.75
N SER A 280 -43.07 17.02 -18.16
CA SER A 280 -41.88 16.17 -18.19
C SER A 280 -41.18 16.09 -16.83
N GLU A 281 -41.67 16.84 -15.83
CA GLU A 281 -41.07 16.94 -14.51
C GLU A 281 -41.41 15.74 -13.64
N TYR A 282 -40.40 15.25 -12.91
CA TYR A 282 -40.54 14.21 -11.90
C TYR A 282 -40.47 14.85 -10.52
N LYS A 283 -41.49 14.59 -9.70
CA LYS A 283 -41.52 14.98 -8.29
C LYS A 283 -41.11 13.78 -7.43
N LEU A 284 -40.21 14.01 -6.48
CA LEU A 284 -39.84 12.99 -5.50
C LEU A 284 -41.04 12.64 -4.61
N ILE A 285 -41.38 11.36 -4.53
CA ILE A 285 -42.37 10.82 -3.59
C ILE A 285 -41.68 10.40 -2.30
N THR A 286 -40.63 9.57 -2.41
CA THR A 286 -39.83 9.13 -1.27
C THR A 286 -38.42 8.76 -1.69
N SER A 287 -37.50 8.79 -0.73
CA SER A 287 -36.14 8.26 -0.88
C SER A 287 -35.63 7.73 0.45
N LEU A 288 -35.05 6.54 0.46
CA LEU A 288 -34.50 5.92 1.66
C LEU A 288 -33.26 5.09 1.35
N GLU A 289 -32.61 4.64 2.42
CA GLU A 289 -31.55 3.63 2.36
C GLU A 289 -32.10 2.26 2.00
N PHE A 290 -31.36 1.58 1.14
CA PHE A 290 -31.73 0.25 0.68
C PHE A 290 -30.90 -0.84 1.40
N ILE A 291 -29.58 -0.69 1.39
CA ILE A 291 -28.60 -1.55 2.06
C ILE A 291 -28.11 -0.82 3.32
N ALA A 292 -28.53 -1.34 4.48
CA ALA A 292 -28.09 -0.86 5.79
C ALA A 292 -27.61 -2.04 6.67
N PRO A 293 -26.59 -1.84 7.52
CA PRO A 293 -25.75 -0.65 7.62
C PRO A 293 -24.75 -0.54 6.42
N PRO A 294 -24.24 0.68 6.14
CA PRO A 294 -23.17 0.86 5.17
C PRO A 294 -21.85 0.28 5.69
N GLY A 295 -21.00 -0.21 4.81
CA GLY A 295 -19.74 -0.90 5.13
C GLY A 295 -19.81 -2.41 4.90
N ARG A 296 -21.00 -2.95 4.62
CA ARG A 296 -21.19 -4.39 4.37
C ARG A 296 -20.38 -4.87 3.15
N ALA A 297 -19.81 -6.06 3.28
CA ALA A 297 -19.22 -6.81 2.18
C ALA A 297 -20.28 -7.38 1.23
N LEU A 298 -20.05 -7.29 -0.07
CA LEU A 298 -20.80 -7.98 -1.12
C LEU A 298 -19.84 -8.83 -1.94
N ASN A 299 -19.84 -10.13 -1.69
CA ASN A 299 -18.91 -11.09 -2.30
C ASN A 299 -19.27 -11.37 -3.78
N PRO A 300 -18.32 -11.88 -4.59
CA PRO A 300 -18.61 -12.36 -5.94
C PRO A 300 -19.79 -13.33 -5.96
N GLY A 301 -20.79 -13.07 -6.80
CA GLY A 301 -22.02 -13.84 -6.93
C GLY A 301 -23.07 -13.57 -5.84
N GLU A 302 -22.75 -12.82 -4.78
CA GLU A 302 -23.71 -12.45 -3.74
C GLU A 302 -24.72 -11.43 -4.26
N GLU A 303 -25.97 -11.61 -3.84
CA GLU A 303 -27.08 -10.72 -4.11
C GLU A 303 -27.69 -10.25 -2.78
N PHE A 304 -27.89 -8.95 -2.67
CA PHE A 304 -28.71 -8.36 -1.62
C PHE A 304 -30.04 -7.93 -2.25
N SER A 305 -31.14 -8.35 -1.64
CA SER A 305 -32.49 -7.95 -2.03
C SER A 305 -33.28 -7.46 -0.82
N GLY A 306 -34.24 -6.58 -1.06
CA GLY A 306 -35.12 -6.09 -0.02
C GLY A 306 -36.32 -5.36 -0.61
N ASP A 307 -37.41 -5.38 0.16
CA ASP A 307 -38.68 -4.78 -0.24
C ASP A 307 -38.90 -3.47 0.51
N ALA A 308 -39.32 -2.45 -0.24
CA ALA A 308 -39.75 -1.18 0.30
C ALA A 308 -41.22 -0.94 -0.03
N VAL A 309 -42.04 -0.65 0.98
CA VAL A 309 -43.45 -0.31 0.76
C VAL A 309 -43.62 1.20 0.77
N VAL A 310 -44.06 1.75 -0.36
CA VAL A 310 -44.25 3.19 -0.52
C VAL A 310 -45.74 3.54 -0.56
N PRO A 311 -46.25 4.29 0.43
CA PRO A 311 -47.63 4.72 0.42
C PRO A 311 -47.83 5.95 -0.48
N ILE A 312 -48.82 5.88 -1.37
CA ILE A 312 -49.35 7.05 -2.09
C ILE A 312 -50.70 7.39 -1.45
N ASN A 313 -50.75 8.57 -0.80
CA ASN A 313 -51.99 9.09 -0.23
C ASN A 313 -52.89 9.64 -1.33
N ASP A 314 -54.18 9.35 -1.25
CA ASP A 314 -55.20 9.77 -2.21
C ASP A 314 -54.77 9.52 -3.67
N PRO A 315 -54.49 8.25 -4.04
CA PRO A 315 -53.83 7.91 -5.28
C PRO A 315 -54.68 8.23 -6.53
N VAL A 316 -56.00 8.39 -6.38
CA VAL A 316 -56.92 8.77 -7.46
C VAL A 316 -56.76 10.24 -7.87
N HIS A 317 -56.54 11.13 -6.89
CA HIS A 317 -56.33 12.56 -7.14
C HIS A 317 -54.85 12.94 -7.15
N ALA A 318 -53.94 11.96 -6.99
CA ALA A 318 -52.52 12.20 -7.06
C ALA A 318 -52.15 12.82 -8.41
N PRO A 319 -51.27 13.84 -8.45
CA PRO A 319 -50.95 14.57 -9.68
C PRO A 319 -50.01 13.78 -10.61
N TYR A 320 -49.85 12.46 -10.39
CA TYR A 320 -48.86 11.63 -11.06
C TYR A 320 -49.49 10.79 -12.17
N GLU A 321 -48.85 10.73 -13.32
CA GLU A 321 -49.22 9.85 -14.43
C GLU A 321 -48.44 8.54 -14.38
N THR A 322 -47.16 8.61 -14.03
CA THR A 322 -46.22 7.48 -14.00
C THR A 322 -45.45 7.50 -12.71
N VAL A 323 -45.20 6.33 -12.12
CA VAL A 323 -44.30 6.18 -10.98
C VAL A 323 -43.02 5.50 -11.44
N ARG A 324 -41.87 6.05 -11.04
CA ARG A 324 -40.52 5.57 -11.37
C ARG A 324 -39.80 5.15 -10.10
N ALA A 325 -39.30 3.93 -10.06
CA ALA A 325 -38.34 3.45 -9.07
C ALA A 325 -36.93 3.41 -9.67
N GLN A 326 -35.94 3.86 -8.90
CA GLN A 326 -34.53 3.84 -9.29
C GLN A 326 -33.65 3.64 -8.06
N THR A 327 -32.55 2.91 -8.21
CA THR A 327 -31.54 2.71 -7.17
C THR A 327 -30.20 3.33 -7.55
N GLU A 328 -29.37 3.58 -6.55
CA GLU A 328 -27.96 3.93 -6.71
C GLU A 328 -27.15 3.40 -5.53
N VAL A 329 -25.98 2.86 -5.82
CA VAL A 329 -25.08 2.27 -4.83
C VAL A 329 -23.66 2.77 -5.07
N TYR A 330 -22.98 3.12 -3.98
CA TYR A 330 -21.56 3.41 -3.96
C TYR A 330 -20.81 2.25 -3.32
N MET A 331 -19.70 1.86 -3.94
CA MET A 331 -18.91 0.72 -3.50
C MET A 331 -17.42 0.92 -3.75
N VAL A 332 -16.59 0.30 -2.93
CA VAL A 332 -15.13 0.21 -3.12
C VAL A 332 -14.68 -1.23 -3.11
N ARG A 333 -13.57 -1.54 -3.81
CA ARG A 333 -13.07 -2.91 -3.90
C ARG A 333 -12.38 -3.35 -2.61
N GLN A 334 -12.73 -4.52 -2.09
CA GLN A 334 -12.12 -5.05 -0.86
C GLN A 334 -10.67 -5.51 -1.07
N ASP A 335 -10.28 -5.85 -2.30
CA ASP A 335 -8.90 -6.26 -2.58
C ASP A 335 -7.91 -5.08 -2.62
N ARG A 336 -8.43 -3.84 -2.55
CA ARG A 336 -7.64 -2.61 -2.57
C ARG A 336 -7.62 -1.86 -1.26
N THR A 337 -8.65 -2.06 -0.44
CA THR A 337 -8.78 -1.36 0.82
C THR A 337 -9.55 -2.17 1.84
N THR A 338 -9.22 -1.98 3.11
CA THR A 338 -10.05 -2.40 4.23
C THR A 338 -10.63 -1.18 4.91
N ILE A 339 -11.90 -1.26 5.28
CA ILE A 339 -12.62 -0.21 5.99
C ILE A 339 -12.65 -0.59 7.47
N ASP A 340 -12.40 0.39 8.34
CA ASP A 340 -12.57 0.22 9.78
C ASP A 340 -14.02 -0.20 10.10
N PRO A 341 -14.26 -1.28 10.88
CA PRO A 341 -15.60 -1.71 11.26
C PRO A 341 -16.46 -0.62 11.93
N ALA A 342 -15.82 0.39 12.54
CA ALA A 342 -16.52 1.55 13.08
C ALA A 342 -17.31 2.33 12.03
N PHE A 343 -17.08 2.12 10.73
CA PHE A 343 -17.84 2.77 9.65
C PHE A 343 -19.35 2.56 9.81
N GLU A 344 -19.80 1.34 10.10
CA GLU A 344 -21.22 0.99 10.25
C GLU A 344 -21.94 1.82 11.32
N THR A 345 -21.20 2.19 12.39
CA THR A 345 -21.72 2.91 13.56
C THR A 345 -21.29 4.39 13.60
N SER A 346 -20.57 4.85 12.58
CA SER A 346 -20.00 6.20 12.50
C SER A 346 -21.00 7.30 12.15
N LYS A 347 -22.29 6.99 12.01
CA LYS A 347 -23.33 7.95 11.64
C LYS A 347 -23.34 9.17 12.56
N ARG A 348 -23.19 10.36 11.99
CA ARG A 348 -23.32 11.65 12.70
C ARG A 348 -24.14 12.64 11.87
N PHE A 349 -25.08 13.34 12.50
CA PHE A 349 -25.88 14.37 11.85
C PHE A 349 -25.11 15.70 11.79
N ALA A 350 -25.39 16.51 10.76
CA ALA A 350 -24.75 17.81 10.55
C ALA A 350 -24.81 18.73 11.79
N GLY A 351 -25.96 18.78 12.48
CA GLY A 351 -26.11 19.55 13.71
C GLY A 351 -25.11 19.15 14.80
N GLY A 352 -25.04 17.86 15.13
CA GLY A 352 -24.09 17.34 16.12
C GLY A 352 -22.62 17.49 15.70
N LEU A 353 -22.32 17.43 14.40
CA LEU A 353 -20.97 17.71 13.90
C LEU A 353 -20.57 19.18 14.09
N ARG A 354 -21.50 20.12 13.84
CA ARG A 354 -21.27 21.57 14.04
C ARG A 354 -21.06 21.90 15.51
N GLU A 355 -21.86 21.33 16.41
CA GLU A 355 -21.73 21.49 17.86
C GLU A 355 -20.35 21.02 18.37
N GLN A 356 -19.79 19.98 17.76
CA GLN A 356 -18.47 19.44 18.09
C GLN A 356 -17.32 20.11 17.32
N GLY A 357 -17.61 21.02 16.38
CA GLY A 357 -16.61 21.62 15.49
C GLY A 357 -15.94 20.63 14.52
N LEU A 358 -16.59 19.51 14.22
CA LEU A 358 -16.11 18.41 13.35
C LEU A 358 -16.72 18.44 11.94
N ASP A 359 -17.55 19.45 11.65
CA ASP A 359 -18.19 19.66 10.35
C ASP A 359 -17.21 20.06 9.24
N LYS A 360 -16.01 20.55 9.62
CA LYS A 360 -14.92 20.93 8.71
C LYS A 360 -13.84 19.86 8.46
N ASP A 361 -14.05 18.64 8.96
CA ASP A 361 -13.08 17.53 8.82
C ASP A 361 -13.71 16.22 8.29
N PRO A 362 -13.84 16.06 6.95
CA PRO A 362 -13.73 17.10 5.95
C PRO A 362 -15.02 17.94 5.89
N GLU A 363 -14.92 19.11 5.27
CA GLU A 363 -16.04 20.04 5.10
C GLU A 363 -17.20 19.36 4.37
N GLY A 364 -18.37 19.36 5.03
CA GLY A 364 -19.59 18.80 4.46
C GLY A 364 -20.27 19.73 3.46
N PRO A 365 -21.14 19.19 2.60
CA PRO A 365 -22.00 19.97 1.73
C PRO A 365 -22.90 20.94 2.52
N PRO A 366 -23.34 22.06 1.92
CA PRO A 366 -24.31 22.95 2.55
C PRO A 366 -25.65 22.24 2.77
N GLY A 367 -26.31 22.52 3.89
CA GLY A 367 -27.65 22.01 4.23
C GLY A 367 -27.66 20.94 5.32
N ASP A 368 -28.75 20.17 5.37
CA ASP A 368 -28.93 19.07 6.31
C ASP A 368 -28.47 17.75 5.72
N TYR A 369 -27.63 17.05 6.46
CA TYR A 369 -27.09 15.77 6.09
C TYR A 369 -26.75 14.94 7.32
N PHE A 370 -26.50 13.65 7.10
CA PHE A 370 -25.70 12.85 8.01
C PHE A 370 -24.49 12.27 7.28
N ARG A 371 -23.45 11.97 8.05
CA ARG A 371 -22.15 11.54 7.57
C ARG A 371 -21.79 10.19 8.20
N TYR A 372 -21.27 9.28 7.38
CA TYR A 372 -20.48 8.15 7.85
C TYR A 372 -19.01 8.40 7.52
N GLN A 373 -18.12 7.98 8.41
CA GLN A 373 -16.70 8.27 8.29
C GLN A 373 -15.86 7.19 8.97
N ALA A 374 -14.86 6.68 8.27
CA ALA A 374 -13.93 5.69 8.80
C ALA A 374 -12.55 5.81 8.17
N THR A 375 -11.54 5.38 8.91
CA THR A 375 -10.21 5.17 8.34
C THR A 375 -10.25 3.99 7.40
N VAL A 376 -9.51 4.09 6.29
CA VAL A 376 -9.28 2.99 5.38
C VAL A 376 -7.78 2.74 5.23
N SER A 377 -7.39 1.47 5.24
CA SER A 377 -6.01 1.06 4.92
C SER A 377 -5.94 0.54 3.49
N ASN A 378 -4.77 0.70 2.88
CA ASN A 378 -4.47 0.16 1.56
C ASN A 378 -4.31 -1.36 1.62
N SER A 379 -4.21 -2.00 0.46
CA SER A 379 -4.10 -3.46 0.32
C SER A 379 -2.87 -4.10 0.96
N ASN A 380 -1.84 -3.30 1.25
CA ASN A 380 -0.62 -3.71 1.90
C ASN A 380 0.01 -2.55 2.69
N GLU A 381 0.91 -2.88 3.60
CA GLU A 381 1.59 -1.99 4.52
C GLU A 381 2.62 -1.10 3.81
N ILE A 382 3.22 -1.56 2.71
CA ILE A 382 4.09 -0.70 1.89
C ILE A 382 3.30 0.48 1.33
N LEU A 383 2.09 0.26 0.84
CA LEU A 383 1.20 1.31 0.40
C LEU A 383 0.75 2.19 1.56
N ASN A 384 0.51 1.63 2.76
CA ASN A 384 0.23 2.45 3.94
C ASN A 384 1.41 3.34 4.35
N ALA A 385 2.64 2.83 4.27
CA ALA A 385 3.85 3.58 4.58
C ALA A 385 4.12 4.67 3.53
N THR A 386 3.88 4.35 2.24
CA THR A 386 4.22 5.24 1.13
C THR A 386 3.12 6.25 0.80
N ARG A 387 1.85 5.88 0.93
CA ARG A 387 0.70 6.74 0.61
C ARG A 387 -0.01 7.27 1.86
N GLY A 388 0.31 6.74 3.03
CA GLY A 388 -0.41 7.05 4.26
C GLY A 388 -1.73 6.29 4.36
N ARG A 389 -2.40 6.48 5.50
CA ARG A 389 -3.77 6.01 5.69
C ARG A 389 -4.74 7.02 5.10
N HIS A 390 -5.82 6.49 4.54
CA HIS A 390 -6.87 7.30 3.95
C HIS A 390 -8.12 7.22 4.82
N ARG A 391 -9.12 7.99 4.44
CA ARG A 391 -10.43 8.04 5.07
C ARG A 391 -11.50 7.94 3.99
N VAL A 392 -12.51 7.14 4.25
CA VAL A 392 -13.76 7.16 3.49
C VAL A 392 -14.76 8.03 4.22
N THR A 393 -15.47 8.88 3.48
CA THR A 393 -16.55 9.71 4.00
C THR A 393 -17.74 9.62 3.05
N LEU A 394 -18.88 9.21 3.59
CA LEU A 394 -20.17 9.21 2.90
C LEU A 394 -21.01 10.33 3.50
N TRP A 395 -21.55 11.20 2.67
CA TRP A 395 -22.58 12.17 3.05
C TRP A 395 -23.91 11.78 2.44
N TRP A 396 -24.95 11.88 3.25
CA TRP A 396 -26.32 11.66 2.85
C TRP A 396 -27.11 12.96 2.92
N MET A 397 -27.49 13.47 1.74
CA MET A 397 -28.29 14.68 1.63
C MET A 397 -29.77 14.34 1.63
N TYR A 398 -30.39 14.20 2.80
CA TYR A 398 -31.78 13.70 2.89
C TYR A 398 -32.85 14.78 2.72
N ASN A 399 -32.55 16.03 3.05
CA ASN A 399 -33.48 17.18 2.94
C ASN A 399 -33.25 18.03 1.67
N ALA A 400 -32.40 17.58 0.74
CA ALA A 400 -32.22 18.30 -0.53
C ALA A 400 -33.46 18.16 -1.43
N LYS A 401 -33.71 19.13 -2.31
CA LYS A 401 -34.76 19.05 -3.35
C LYS A 401 -34.69 17.75 -4.15
N SER A 402 -33.47 17.22 -4.30
CA SER A 402 -33.21 15.89 -4.83
C SER A 402 -32.21 15.21 -3.91
N PRO A 403 -32.62 14.26 -3.05
CA PRO A 403 -31.72 13.56 -2.17
C PRO A 403 -30.65 12.81 -2.95
N TYR A 404 -29.42 12.81 -2.45
CA TYR A 404 -28.31 12.11 -3.10
C TYR A 404 -27.28 11.67 -2.08
N LEU A 405 -26.46 10.73 -2.51
CA LEU A 405 -25.26 10.29 -1.80
C LEU A 405 -24.04 10.90 -2.44
N TYR A 406 -23.08 11.27 -1.60
CA TYR A 406 -21.76 11.66 -2.04
C TYR A 406 -20.72 10.89 -1.25
N VAL A 407 -19.74 10.32 -1.94
CA VAL A 407 -18.67 9.54 -1.33
C VAL A 407 -17.34 10.14 -1.73
N HIS A 408 -16.48 10.33 -0.74
CA HIS A 408 -15.11 10.76 -0.91
C HIS A 408 -14.17 9.76 -0.24
N VAL A 409 -13.12 9.39 -0.97
CA VAL A 409 -11.99 8.64 -0.43
C VAL A 409 -10.73 9.46 -0.64
N GLY A 410 -10.02 9.78 0.44
CA GLY A 410 -8.83 10.64 0.37
C GLY A 410 -7.98 10.58 1.64
N PRO A 411 -6.79 11.22 1.66
CA PRO A 411 -5.93 11.30 2.83
C PRO A 411 -6.68 11.82 4.07
N SER A 412 -6.41 11.23 5.25
CA SER A 412 -7.14 11.57 6.47
C SER A 412 -6.97 13.02 6.94
N GLY A 413 -5.90 13.71 6.54
CA GLY A 413 -5.65 15.11 6.88
C GLY A 413 -6.08 16.10 5.80
N GLU A 414 -6.58 15.63 4.67
CA GLU A 414 -6.99 16.51 3.58
C GLU A 414 -8.37 17.12 3.89
N LYS A 415 -8.41 18.46 3.85
CA LYS A 415 -9.61 19.27 4.04
C LYS A 415 -10.16 19.75 2.70
N LYS A 416 -10.08 18.92 1.66
CA LYS A 416 -10.61 19.30 0.35
C LYS A 416 -12.11 19.52 0.52
N ALA A 417 -12.55 20.72 0.18
CA ALA A 417 -13.95 21.09 0.28
C ALA A 417 -14.77 20.20 -0.66
N PHE A 418 -15.98 19.90 -0.22
CA PHE A 418 -17.01 19.30 -1.06
C PHE A 418 -17.22 20.18 -2.31
N ASP A 419 -17.10 19.59 -3.50
CA ASP A 419 -17.42 20.25 -4.77
C ASP A 419 -18.53 19.45 -5.50
N PRO A 420 -19.78 19.93 -5.44
CA PRO A 420 -20.91 19.27 -6.10
C PRO A 420 -20.84 19.36 -7.63
N ASP A 421 -20.15 20.37 -8.16
CA ASP A 421 -20.06 20.65 -9.58
C ASP A 421 -18.99 19.80 -10.26
N HIS A 422 -18.00 19.34 -9.47
CA HIS A 422 -16.95 18.41 -9.91
C HIS A 422 -16.92 17.13 -9.07
N PRO A 423 -17.95 16.27 -9.12
CA PRO A 423 -17.99 15.02 -8.37
C PRO A 423 -16.87 14.03 -8.78
N ASN A 424 -16.19 14.29 -9.90
CA ASN A 424 -15.04 13.54 -10.40
C ASN A 424 -13.69 14.25 -10.13
N ALA A 425 -13.66 15.32 -9.32
CA ALA A 425 -12.41 16.02 -8.99
C ALA A 425 -11.35 15.10 -8.33
N ASN A 426 -11.80 14.00 -7.73
CA ASN A 426 -10.95 12.94 -7.15
C ASN A 426 -10.95 11.66 -7.99
N LYS A 427 -11.01 11.80 -9.32
CA LYS A 427 -11.03 10.64 -10.23
C LYS A 427 -9.85 9.70 -9.98
N GLU A 428 -8.65 10.22 -9.69
CA GLU A 428 -7.48 9.39 -9.44
C GLU A 428 -7.61 8.57 -8.15
N GLU A 429 -8.07 9.15 -7.04
CA GLU A 429 -8.31 8.37 -5.81
C GLU A 429 -9.46 7.39 -5.98
N ASN A 430 -10.53 7.80 -6.67
CA ASN A 430 -11.66 6.93 -6.96
C ASN A 430 -11.22 5.72 -7.78
N ASP A 431 -10.47 5.95 -8.86
CA ASP A 431 -9.90 4.90 -9.71
C ASP A 431 -8.88 4.05 -8.94
N ARG A 432 -8.17 4.60 -7.96
CA ARG A 432 -7.21 3.88 -7.09
C ARG A 432 -7.89 2.91 -6.13
N TYR A 433 -9.01 3.29 -5.52
CA TYR A 433 -9.78 2.42 -4.61
C TYR A 433 -10.88 1.60 -5.30
N GLY A 434 -11.08 1.84 -6.60
CA GLY A 434 -12.16 1.22 -7.35
C GLY A 434 -13.53 1.73 -6.90
N LEU A 435 -13.59 2.98 -6.39
CA LEU A 435 -14.84 3.62 -6.03
C LEU A 435 -15.72 3.70 -7.26
N THR A 436 -16.85 3.01 -7.20
CA THR A 436 -17.79 2.93 -8.31
C THR A 436 -19.16 3.34 -7.83
N ARG A 437 -19.78 4.22 -8.62
CA ARG A 437 -21.19 4.58 -8.52
C ARG A 437 -21.96 3.74 -9.52
N VAL A 438 -22.81 2.84 -9.04
CA VAL A 438 -23.70 2.05 -9.87
C VAL A 438 -25.10 2.61 -9.72
N ARG A 439 -25.64 3.12 -10.83
CA ARG A 439 -27.04 3.51 -10.91
C ARG A 439 -27.81 2.34 -11.50
N GLY A 440 -28.82 1.86 -10.76
CA GLY A 440 -29.59 0.70 -11.18
C GLY A 440 -30.53 0.98 -12.33
N SER A 441 -31.22 -0.07 -12.76
CA SER A 441 -32.31 0.03 -13.74
C SER A 441 -33.39 1.02 -13.26
N ARG A 442 -34.15 1.54 -14.22
CA ARG A 442 -35.35 2.32 -13.96
C ARG A 442 -36.56 1.44 -14.22
N ALA A 443 -37.34 1.15 -13.18
CA ALA A 443 -38.68 0.61 -13.37
C ALA A 443 -39.67 1.78 -13.43
N GLU A 444 -40.49 1.81 -14.47
CA GLU A 444 -41.55 2.79 -14.65
C GLU A 444 -42.86 2.05 -14.88
N LYS A 445 -43.91 2.47 -14.15
CA LYS A 445 -45.27 1.98 -14.36
C LYS A 445 -46.27 3.13 -14.35
N PRO A 446 -47.27 3.14 -15.26
CA PRO A 446 -48.38 4.06 -15.18
C PRO A 446 -49.08 3.92 -13.83
N LEU A 447 -49.43 5.03 -13.18
CA LEU A 447 -50.16 4.98 -11.90
C LEU A 447 -51.53 4.32 -12.07
N ALA A 448 -52.17 4.50 -13.24
CA ALA A 448 -53.42 3.83 -13.58
C ALA A 448 -53.31 2.30 -13.53
N GLU A 449 -52.24 1.72 -14.09
CA GLU A 449 -52.01 0.27 -14.06
C GLU A 449 -51.87 -0.26 -12.63
N LEU A 450 -51.18 0.49 -11.76
CA LEU A 450 -51.04 0.13 -10.35
C LEU A 450 -52.38 0.22 -9.59
N LEU A 451 -53.22 1.20 -9.93
CA LEU A 451 -54.55 1.33 -9.36
C LEU A 451 -55.45 0.16 -9.76
N ASP A 452 -55.47 -0.19 -11.05
CA ASP A 452 -56.28 -1.30 -11.58
C ASP A 452 -55.87 -2.62 -10.91
N HIS A 453 -54.57 -2.89 -10.83
CA HIS A 453 -54.05 -4.08 -10.14
C HIS A 453 -54.48 -4.15 -8.67
N ALA A 454 -54.44 -3.03 -7.95
CA ALA A 454 -54.84 -2.99 -6.55
C ALA A 454 -56.36 -3.14 -6.35
N GLN A 455 -57.17 -2.71 -7.32
CA GLN A 455 -58.63 -2.94 -7.31
C GLN A 455 -58.96 -4.41 -7.54
N ASP A 456 -58.27 -5.05 -8.49
CA ASP A 456 -58.43 -6.48 -8.77
C ASP A 456 -58.07 -7.34 -7.56
N GLU A 457 -56.97 -7.03 -6.86
CA GLU A 457 -56.60 -7.73 -5.63
C GLU A 457 -57.62 -7.55 -4.51
N ARG A 458 -58.32 -6.41 -4.45
CA ARG A 458 -59.34 -6.16 -3.42
C ARG A 458 -60.64 -6.92 -3.66
N GLN A 459 -60.93 -7.26 -4.91
CA GLN A 459 -62.16 -7.98 -5.29
C GLN A 459 -62.02 -9.51 -5.16
N ARG A 460 -60.79 -10.02 -5.08
CA ARG A 460 -60.47 -11.42 -4.77
C ARG A 460 -60.50 -11.66 -3.27
#